data_AF-A1WHS4-F1
#
_entry.id   AF-A1WHS4-F1
#
_cell.length_a   1.000
_cell.length_b   1.000
_cell.length_c   1.000
_cell.angle_alpha   90.00
_cell.angle_beta   90.00
_cell.angle_gamma   90.00
#
_symmetry.space_group_name_H-M   'P 1'
#
loop_
_entity.id
_entity.type
_entity.pdbx_description
1 polymer ?
#
loop_
_entity_poly.entity_id
_entity_poly.type
_entity_poly.pdbx_seq_one_letter_code
_entity_poly.pdbx_strand_id
1 'polypeptide(L)'
;MNTTLSPITVPATSRRRYLGGMAALNLPSPAGTGDWHMEQTFFRQREKRSRSFISGVGCPTDTTAILGDAGVYDCTATLDELGIPHESTLAYAASHARACADLVLAAVMRGDQPDFVTLDDWMPRDGDKQQVFDLLAKALGHLTAEQKDKVLRWQSKNAIRPPGTRPTSG
;
A
#
# COMPACT_ATOMS: atom_id res chain seq x y z
N MET A 1 1.78 14.65 -31.33
CA MET A 1 2.66 13.47 -31.17
C MET A 1 1.91 12.49 -30.29
N ASN A 2 1.54 11.33 -30.83
CA ASN A 2 0.84 10.29 -30.09
C ASN A 2 1.90 9.54 -29.29
N THR A 3 2.11 9.93 -28.03
CA THR A 3 3.06 9.23 -27.16
C THR A 3 2.46 7.86 -26.85
N THR A 4 2.94 6.82 -27.51
CA THR A 4 2.55 5.44 -27.20
C THR A 4 2.97 5.16 -25.76
N LEU A 5 1.99 5.00 -24.88
CA LEU A 5 2.19 4.65 -23.50
C LEU A 5 2.71 3.20 -23.42
N SER A 6 4.02 3.03 -23.22
CA SER A 6 4.60 1.71 -23.00
C SER A 6 4.56 1.36 -21.51
N PRO A 7 3.96 0.23 -21.12
CA PRO A 7 3.88 -0.17 -19.72
C PRO A 7 5.27 -0.44 -19.15
N ILE A 8 5.44 -0.18 -17.87
CA ILE A 8 6.63 -0.57 -17.11
C ILE A 8 6.60 -2.07 -16.86
N THR A 9 7.75 -2.72 -16.96
CA THR A 9 7.87 -4.10 -16.51
C THR A 9 7.93 -4.16 -14.99
N VAL A 10 6.99 -4.90 -14.40
CA VAL A 10 6.99 -5.26 -12.98
C VAL A 10 8.16 -6.21 -12.71
N PRO A 11 9.08 -5.86 -11.79
CA PRO A 11 10.20 -6.72 -11.42
C PRO A 11 9.74 -8.05 -10.87
N ALA A 12 10.64 -9.03 -10.81
CA ALA A 12 10.36 -10.31 -10.18
C ALA A 12 9.81 -10.14 -8.75
N THR A 13 8.69 -10.81 -8.46
CA THR A 13 8.02 -10.75 -7.15
C THR A 13 7.79 -12.14 -6.56
N SER A 14 7.47 -12.17 -5.27
CA SER A 14 7.09 -13.34 -4.49
C SER A 14 6.21 -12.89 -3.31
N ARG A 15 5.63 -13.82 -2.55
CA ARG A 15 4.92 -13.51 -1.30
C ARG A 15 5.74 -12.70 -0.28
N ARG A 16 7.08 -12.74 -0.38
CA ARG A 16 7.99 -12.00 0.50
C ARG A 16 8.62 -10.76 -0.13
N ARG A 17 8.36 -10.50 -1.42
CA ARG A 17 8.88 -9.35 -2.17
C ARG A 17 7.86 -8.98 -3.24
N TYR A 18 7.02 -7.99 -2.99
CA TYR A 18 5.79 -7.76 -3.74
C TYR A 18 5.64 -6.28 -4.12
N LEU A 19 4.75 -5.97 -5.08
CA LEU A 19 4.37 -4.59 -5.38
C LEU A 19 3.77 -3.92 -4.14
N GLY A 20 4.29 -2.76 -3.75
CA GLY A 20 3.91 -2.08 -2.52
C GLY A 20 3.68 -0.58 -2.70
N GLY A 21 3.36 0.09 -1.58
CA GLY A 21 3.06 1.53 -1.53
C GLY A 21 2.15 1.97 -2.68
N MET A 22 2.54 3.05 -3.38
CA MET A 22 1.76 3.60 -4.50
C MET A 22 1.56 2.63 -5.66
N ALA A 23 2.45 1.65 -5.88
CA ALA A 23 2.27 0.68 -6.95
C ALA A 23 1.08 -0.24 -6.63
N ALA A 24 1.00 -0.72 -5.39
CA ALA A 24 -0.13 -1.51 -4.90
C ALA A 24 -1.43 -0.67 -4.82
N LEU A 25 -1.35 0.56 -4.28
CA LEU A 25 -2.51 1.44 -4.13
C LEU A 25 -3.13 1.85 -5.48
N ASN A 26 -2.35 1.82 -6.56
CA ASN A 26 -2.83 2.13 -7.90
C ASN A 26 -3.13 0.89 -8.77
N LEU A 27 -3.06 -0.32 -8.20
CA LEU A 27 -3.66 -1.50 -8.83
C LEU A 27 -5.15 -1.53 -8.51
N PRO A 28 -6.01 -1.88 -9.49
CA PRO A 28 -7.42 -2.13 -9.25
C PRO A 28 -7.62 -3.12 -8.10
N SER A 29 -8.56 -2.81 -7.22
CA SER A 29 -8.91 -3.62 -6.06
C SER A 29 -10.38 -4.04 -6.16
N PRO A 30 -10.76 -5.28 -5.78
CA PRO A 30 -12.16 -5.69 -5.70
C PRO A 30 -13.01 -4.79 -4.78
N ALA A 31 -12.36 -4.13 -3.80
CA ALA A 31 -13.03 -3.17 -2.93
C ALA A 31 -13.35 -1.83 -3.64
N GLY A 32 -12.85 -1.58 -4.85
CA GLY A 32 -13.01 -0.28 -5.54
C GLY A 32 -12.37 0.87 -4.76
N THR A 33 -11.26 0.59 -4.09
CA THR A 33 -10.39 1.56 -3.41
C THR A 33 -9.22 1.90 -4.33
N GLY A 34 -8.57 3.05 -4.13
CA GLY A 34 -7.36 3.45 -4.86
C GLY A 34 -7.53 3.59 -6.37
N ASP A 35 -6.52 3.15 -7.15
CA ASP A 35 -6.45 3.08 -8.63
C ASP A 35 -6.48 4.39 -9.44
N TRP A 36 -6.73 5.54 -8.81
CA TRP A 36 -6.83 6.86 -9.44
C TRP A 36 -5.65 7.24 -10.34
N HIS A 37 -4.46 6.70 -10.06
CA HIS A 37 -3.23 6.96 -10.81
C HIS A 37 -2.63 5.71 -11.44
N MET A 38 -3.44 4.70 -11.78
CA MET A 38 -3.01 3.46 -12.43
C MET A 38 -2.17 3.74 -13.70
N GLU A 39 -2.72 4.48 -14.67
CA GLU A 39 -2.00 4.81 -15.91
C GLU A 39 -0.69 5.54 -15.64
N GLN A 40 -0.71 6.54 -14.75
CA GLN A 40 0.49 7.31 -14.41
C GLN A 40 1.54 6.49 -13.64
N THR A 41 1.12 5.41 -12.98
CA THR A 41 2.00 4.53 -12.21
C THR A 41 2.64 3.48 -13.11
N PHE A 42 1.87 2.88 -14.02
CA PHE A 42 2.31 1.74 -14.80
C PHE A 42 2.63 2.05 -16.26
N PHE A 43 2.15 3.16 -16.83
CA PHE A 43 2.31 3.45 -18.27
C PHE A 43 3.14 4.71 -18.55
N ARG A 44 3.46 5.48 -17.51
CA ARG A 44 4.40 6.60 -17.60
C ARG A 44 5.80 6.15 -17.22
N GLN A 45 6.72 6.22 -18.19
CA GLN A 45 8.14 5.96 -17.96
C GLN A 45 8.72 6.92 -16.92
N ARG A 46 9.56 6.40 -16.02
CA ARG A 46 10.24 7.16 -14.96
C ARG A 46 11.68 6.68 -14.82
N GLU A 47 12.61 7.61 -14.70
CA GLU A 47 14.03 7.30 -14.45
C GLU A 47 14.24 6.58 -13.10
N LYS A 48 13.43 6.92 -12.10
CA LYS A 48 13.46 6.32 -10.77
C LYS A 48 12.06 5.98 -10.30
N ARG A 49 11.91 4.78 -9.73
CA ARG A 49 10.69 4.32 -9.08
C ARG A 49 10.68 4.76 -7.62
N SER A 50 9.49 4.81 -7.01
CA SER A 50 9.38 5.04 -5.56
C SER A 50 10.16 3.97 -4.79
N ARG A 51 10.74 4.35 -3.64
CA ARG A 51 11.42 3.42 -2.73
C ARG A 51 10.52 2.27 -2.23
N SER A 52 9.20 2.48 -2.29
CA SER A 52 8.19 1.52 -1.86
C SER A 52 7.54 0.76 -3.03
N PHE A 53 7.99 0.99 -4.27
CA PHE A 53 7.42 0.33 -5.46
C PHE A 53 7.46 -1.19 -5.32
N ILE A 54 8.58 -1.71 -4.82
CA ILE A 54 8.68 -3.06 -4.26
C ILE A 54 8.83 -2.94 -2.76
N SER A 55 8.08 -3.77 -2.03
CA SER A 55 8.15 -3.91 -0.58
C SER A 55 8.45 -5.36 -0.20
N GLY A 56 8.88 -5.56 1.04
CA GLY A 56 9.28 -6.86 1.59
C GLY A 56 10.79 -7.05 1.66
N VAL A 57 11.22 -8.31 1.69
CA VAL A 57 12.58 -8.71 2.08
C VAL A 57 13.64 -7.98 1.27
N GLY A 58 14.55 -7.32 1.98
CA GLY A 58 15.68 -6.59 1.39
C GLY A 58 15.30 -5.27 0.72
N CYS A 59 14.06 -4.80 0.88
CA CYS A 59 13.60 -3.50 0.37
C CYS A 59 13.56 -2.46 1.50
N PRO A 60 13.59 -1.14 1.19
CA PRO A 60 13.47 -0.08 2.20
C PRO A 60 12.15 -0.06 2.98
N THR A 61 11.12 -0.72 2.44
CA THR A 61 9.81 -0.91 3.06
C THR A 61 9.63 -2.40 3.31
N ASP A 62 10.21 -2.90 4.41
CA ASP A 62 10.15 -4.31 4.79
C ASP A 62 9.46 -4.48 6.15
N THR A 63 8.25 -5.03 6.11
CA THR A 63 7.44 -5.38 7.29
C THR A 63 7.24 -6.89 7.41
N THR A 64 7.92 -7.69 6.58
CA THR A 64 7.65 -9.13 6.44
C THR A 64 7.93 -9.91 7.72
N ALA A 65 8.88 -9.44 8.54
CA ALA A 65 9.17 -10.03 9.85
C ALA A 65 8.02 -9.86 10.86
N ILE A 66 7.11 -8.90 10.64
CA ILE A 66 6.01 -8.56 11.54
C ILE A 66 4.68 -9.07 10.97
N LEU A 67 4.40 -8.79 9.70
CA LEU A 67 3.11 -9.07 9.08
C LEU A 67 3.10 -10.36 8.24
N GLY A 68 4.24 -11.00 8.03
CA GLY A 68 4.35 -12.15 7.14
C GLY A 68 3.78 -11.83 5.75
N ASP A 69 2.95 -12.72 5.23
CA ASP A 69 2.23 -12.58 3.97
C ASP A 69 0.80 -12.03 4.13
N ALA A 70 0.41 -11.56 5.33
CA ALA A 70 -0.93 -11.04 5.56
C ALA A 70 -1.25 -9.86 4.64
N GLY A 71 -2.28 -10.01 3.80
CA GLY A 71 -2.67 -9.00 2.81
C GLY A 71 -1.75 -8.93 1.59
N VAL A 72 -0.88 -9.93 1.35
CA VAL A 72 -0.19 -10.11 0.07
C VAL A 72 -0.97 -11.11 -0.78
N TYR A 73 -1.25 -10.76 -2.03
CA TYR A 73 -2.06 -11.57 -2.94
C TYR A 73 -1.39 -11.74 -4.30
N ASP A 74 -1.84 -12.75 -5.04
CA ASP A 74 -1.45 -12.98 -6.44
C ASP A 74 -2.22 -12.00 -7.33
N CYS A 75 -1.50 -11.10 -8.01
CA CYS A 75 -2.07 -10.09 -8.90
C CYS A 75 -1.81 -10.39 -10.38
N THR A 76 -1.38 -11.60 -10.72
CA THR A 76 -0.98 -11.99 -12.09
C THR A 76 -2.09 -11.70 -13.09
N ALA A 77 -3.30 -12.20 -12.83
CA ALA A 77 -4.45 -11.98 -13.72
C ALA A 77 -4.76 -10.47 -13.92
N THR A 78 -4.65 -9.66 -12.86
CA THR A 78 -4.87 -8.21 -12.96
C THR A 78 -3.80 -7.54 -13.84
N LEU A 79 -2.52 -7.94 -13.72
CA LEU A 79 -1.46 -7.41 -14.58
C LEU A 79 -1.64 -7.84 -16.04
N ASP A 80 -2.01 -9.10 -16.28
CA ASP A 80 -2.28 -9.64 -17.61
C ASP A 80 -3.45 -8.92 -18.28
N GLU A 81 -4.56 -8.72 -17.58
CA GLU A 81 -5.75 -7.99 -18.05
C GLU A 81 -5.42 -6.54 -18.41
N LEU A 82 -4.53 -5.90 -17.65
CA LEU A 82 -4.05 -4.54 -17.90
C LEU A 82 -2.95 -4.47 -18.97
N GLY A 83 -2.43 -5.61 -19.44
CA GLY A 83 -1.30 -5.65 -20.38
C GLY A 83 0.02 -5.14 -19.79
N ILE A 84 0.19 -5.24 -18.46
CA ILE A 84 1.40 -4.82 -17.75
C ILE A 84 2.37 -6.02 -17.68
N PRO A 85 3.55 -5.96 -18.32
CA PRO A 85 4.47 -7.08 -18.32
C PRO A 85 5.12 -7.28 -16.95
N HIS A 86 5.41 -8.53 -16.60
CA HIS A 86 6.06 -8.89 -15.35
C HIS A 86 7.16 -9.95 -15.57
N GLU A 87 8.28 -9.83 -14.85
CA GLU A 87 9.47 -10.68 -15.05
C GLU A 87 9.29 -12.13 -14.58
N SER A 88 8.43 -12.37 -13.58
CA SER A 88 8.16 -13.70 -13.01
C SER A 88 6.87 -14.28 -13.55
N THR A 89 6.72 -15.60 -13.60
CA THR A 89 5.46 -16.25 -14.04
C THR A 89 4.27 -15.87 -13.15
N LEU A 90 4.50 -15.70 -11.84
CA LEU A 90 3.51 -15.19 -10.90
C LEU A 90 3.94 -13.81 -10.40
N ALA A 91 2.98 -12.92 -10.26
CA ALA A 91 3.15 -11.60 -9.69
C ALA A 91 2.39 -11.44 -8.38
N TYR A 92 3.00 -10.75 -7.41
CA TYR A 92 2.42 -10.52 -6.09
C TYR A 92 2.36 -9.02 -5.76
N ALA A 93 1.26 -8.61 -5.11
CA ALA A 93 1.05 -7.26 -4.63
C ALA A 93 0.52 -7.24 -3.20
N ALA A 94 0.77 -6.14 -2.50
CA ALA A 94 0.04 -5.81 -1.28
C ALA A 94 -1.41 -5.42 -1.62
N SER A 95 -2.37 -5.85 -0.81
CA SER A 95 -3.68 -5.21 -0.75
C SER A 95 -3.52 -3.74 -0.36
N HIS A 96 -4.53 -2.91 -0.62
CA HIS A 96 -4.46 -1.48 -0.27
C HIS A 96 -4.25 -1.29 1.23
N ALA A 97 -4.92 -2.11 2.05
CA ALA A 97 -4.72 -2.12 3.50
C ALA A 97 -3.27 -2.48 3.88
N ARG A 98 -2.69 -3.51 3.25
CA ARG A 98 -1.29 -3.91 3.49
C ARG A 98 -0.31 -2.84 3.02
N ALA A 99 -0.56 -2.18 1.89
CA ALA A 99 0.29 -1.12 1.39
C ALA A 99 0.32 0.09 2.33
N CYS A 100 -0.84 0.51 2.87
CA CYS A 100 -0.91 1.56 3.88
C CYS A 100 -0.20 1.16 5.19
N ALA A 101 -0.45 -0.06 5.69
CA ALA A 101 0.22 -0.57 6.89
C ALA A 101 1.74 -0.62 6.71
N ASP A 102 2.23 -1.05 5.55
CA ASP A 102 3.65 -1.09 5.21
C ASP A 102 4.29 0.30 5.25
N LEU A 103 3.63 1.31 4.68
CA LEU A 103 4.12 2.69 4.68
C LEU A 103 4.16 3.29 6.10
N VAL A 104 3.12 3.05 6.90
CA VAL A 104 3.05 3.52 8.29
C VAL A 104 4.15 2.86 9.13
N LEU A 105 4.24 1.53 9.10
CA LEU A 105 5.22 0.78 9.88
C LEU A 105 6.65 1.12 9.47
N ALA A 106 6.94 1.20 8.17
CA ALA A 106 8.27 1.55 7.69
C ALA A 106 8.68 2.97 8.10
N ALA A 107 7.75 3.93 8.14
CA ALA A 107 8.02 5.28 8.63
C ALA A 107 8.37 5.27 10.13
N VAL A 108 7.50 4.70 10.97
CA VAL A 108 7.73 4.70 12.43
C VAL A 108 8.98 3.91 12.81
N MET A 109 9.29 2.82 12.11
CA MET A 109 10.50 2.02 12.34
C MET A 109 11.80 2.78 12.01
N ARG A 110 11.74 3.75 11.09
CA ARG A 110 12.85 4.68 10.82
C ARG A 110 12.91 5.87 11.78
N GLY A 111 11.92 6.01 12.67
CA GLY A 111 11.76 7.15 13.56
C GLY A 111 10.97 8.32 12.96
N ASP A 112 10.46 8.18 11.74
CA ASP A 112 9.69 9.21 11.04
C ASP A 112 8.21 9.25 11.51
N GLN A 113 7.53 10.36 11.22
CA GLN A 113 6.07 10.46 11.36
C GLN A 113 5.36 9.91 10.11
N PRO A 114 4.33 9.05 10.24
CA PRO A 114 3.61 8.48 9.10
C PRO A 114 2.50 9.39 8.54
N ASP A 115 2.55 10.70 8.80
CA ASP A 115 1.49 11.66 8.48
C ASP A 115 1.23 11.85 6.97
N PHE A 116 2.13 11.36 6.11
CA PHE A 116 1.93 11.33 4.66
C PHE A 116 0.97 10.24 4.19
N VAL A 117 0.52 9.35 5.08
CA VAL A 117 -0.49 8.33 4.80
C VAL A 117 -1.81 8.78 5.39
N THR A 118 -2.73 9.23 4.54
CA THR A 118 -4.11 9.58 4.91
C THR A 118 -5.06 8.54 4.34
N LEU A 119 -5.80 7.82 5.18
CA LEU A 119 -6.65 6.71 4.71
C LEU A 119 -7.82 7.20 3.85
N ASP A 120 -8.38 8.37 4.14
CA ASP A 120 -9.49 8.94 3.36
C ASP A 120 -9.14 9.19 1.87
N ASP A 121 -7.85 9.36 1.55
CA ASP A 121 -7.39 9.56 0.16
C ASP A 121 -7.46 8.27 -0.67
N TRP A 122 -7.45 7.09 -0.01
CA TRP A 122 -7.31 5.79 -0.68
C TRP A 122 -8.48 4.84 -0.39
N MET A 123 -8.95 4.85 0.85
CA MET A 123 -9.87 3.89 1.46
C MET A 123 -10.86 4.63 2.35
N PRO A 124 -11.82 5.37 1.78
CA PRO A 124 -12.72 6.25 2.55
C PRO A 124 -13.79 5.48 3.35
N ARG A 125 -14.01 4.19 3.08
CA ARG A 125 -15.01 3.38 3.79
C ARG A 125 -14.42 2.83 5.08
N ASP A 126 -15.22 2.81 6.13
CA ASP A 126 -14.80 2.38 7.46
C ASP A 126 -14.30 0.92 7.48
N GLY A 127 -14.93 0.03 6.72
CA GLY A 127 -14.48 -1.36 6.58
C GLY A 127 -13.10 -1.52 5.93
N ASP A 128 -12.74 -0.62 5.00
CA ASP A 128 -11.43 -0.64 4.35
C ASP A 128 -10.36 -0.08 5.31
N LYS A 129 -10.69 0.95 6.08
CA LYS A 129 -9.82 1.48 7.15
C LYS A 129 -9.57 0.45 8.25
N GLN A 130 -10.60 -0.30 8.63
CA GLN A 130 -10.49 -1.31 9.69
C GLN A 130 -9.46 -2.39 9.33
N GLN A 131 -9.37 -2.80 8.07
CA GLN A 131 -8.36 -3.75 7.62
C GLN A 131 -6.92 -3.24 7.84
N VAL A 132 -6.68 -1.93 7.72
CA VAL A 132 -5.39 -1.32 8.06
C VAL A 132 -5.13 -1.42 9.56
N PHE A 133 -6.12 -1.09 10.37
CA PHE A 133 -6.00 -1.13 11.83
C PHE A 133 -5.78 -2.55 12.35
N ASP A 134 -6.41 -3.56 11.75
CA ASP A 134 -6.21 -4.96 12.11
C ASP A 134 -4.78 -5.43 11.82
N LEU A 135 -4.18 -4.96 10.71
CA LEU A 135 -2.77 -5.22 10.42
C LEU A 135 -1.85 -4.52 11.41
N LEU A 136 -2.12 -3.25 11.74
CA LEU A 136 -1.32 -2.50 12.72
C LEU A 136 -1.43 -3.09 14.12
N ALA A 137 -2.61 -3.61 14.51
CA ALA A 137 -2.81 -4.28 15.80
C ALA A 137 -1.88 -5.49 15.96
N LYS A 138 -1.69 -6.29 14.90
CA LYS A 138 -0.72 -7.40 14.88
C LYS A 138 0.72 -6.92 15.07
N ALA A 139 1.04 -5.73 14.57
CA ALA A 139 2.38 -5.16 14.66
C ALA A 139 2.71 -4.58 16.04
N LEU A 140 1.71 -4.12 16.82
CA LEU A 140 1.95 -3.43 18.09
C LEU A 140 2.81 -4.22 19.08
N GLY A 141 2.75 -5.56 19.06
CA GLY A 141 3.59 -6.42 19.91
C GLY A 141 5.09 -6.34 19.60
N HIS A 142 5.45 -5.95 18.37
CA HIS A 142 6.81 -5.96 17.84
C HIS A 142 7.50 -4.58 17.88
N LEU A 143 6.75 -3.53 18.22
CA LEU A 143 7.23 -2.15 18.22
C LEU A 143 7.80 -1.72 19.58
N THR A 144 8.71 -0.75 19.57
CA THR A 144 9.14 -0.05 20.80
C THR A 144 8.02 0.84 21.33
N ALA A 145 8.11 1.31 22.59
CA ALA A 145 7.12 2.21 23.16
C ALA A 145 6.94 3.50 22.33
N GLU A 146 8.04 4.08 21.84
CA GLU A 146 8.00 5.27 20.98
C GLU A 146 7.32 4.98 19.63
N GLN A 147 7.65 3.85 19.00
CA GLN A 147 7.04 3.46 17.73
C GLN A 147 5.53 3.20 17.88
N LYS A 148 5.12 2.53 18.98
CA LYS A 148 3.69 2.31 19.29
C LYS A 148 2.95 3.63 19.45
N ASP A 149 3.53 4.58 20.19
CA ASP A 149 2.91 5.89 20.38
C ASP A 149 2.71 6.63 19.04
N LYS A 150 3.70 6.59 18.13
CA LYS A 150 3.55 7.15 16.77
C LYS A 150 2.41 6.48 15.99
N VAL A 151 2.30 5.14 16.04
CA VAL A 151 1.20 4.41 15.38
C VAL A 151 -0.16 4.80 15.97
N LEU A 152 -0.29 4.85 17.29
CA LEU A 152 -1.54 5.19 17.97
C LEU A 152 -1.98 6.64 17.68
N ARG A 153 -1.05 7.59 17.65
CA ARG A 153 -1.33 8.98 17.24
C ARG A 153 -1.75 9.07 15.78
N TRP A 154 -1.18 8.26 14.89
CA TRP A 154 -1.60 8.20 13.50
C TRP A 154 -3.00 7.59 13.35
N GLN A 155 -3.31 6.53 14.11
CA GLN A 155 -4.63 5.90 14.13
C GLN A 155 -5.72 6.88 14.59
N SER A 156 -5.44 7.74 15.58
CA SER A 156 -6.43 8.72 16.06
C SER A 156 -6.76 9.79 15.00
N LYS A 157 -5.79 10.18 14.16
CA LYS A 157 -6.01 11.09 13.02
C LYS A 157 -6.83 10.44 11.90
N ASN A 158 -6.68 9.14 11.71
CA ASN A 158 -7.35 8.36 10.67
C ASN A 158 -8.58 7.60 11.19
N ALA A 159 -9.06 7.94 12.39
CA ALA A 159 -10.06 7.17 13.10
C ALA A 159 -11.34 7.00 12.28
N ILE A 160 -11.90 5.80 12.38
CA ILE A 160 -13.24 5.49 11.88
C ILE A 160 -14.22 6.34 12.70
N ARG A 161 -14.90 7.26 12.02
CA ARG A 161 -15.88 8.13 12.67
C ARG A 161 -17.23 7.42 12.73
N PRO A 162 -18.04 7.65 13.78
CA PRO A 162 -19.40 7.14 13.82
C PRO A 162 -20.21 7.63 12.60
N PRO A 163 -21.11 6.81 12.04
CA PRO A 163 -22.04 7.24 11.01
C PRO A 163 -22.78 8.51 11.47
N GLY A 164 -22.74 9.59 10.66
CA GLY A 164 -23.43 10.85 10.94
C GLY A 164 -22.56 12.03 11.42
N THR A 165 -21.24 11.87 11.54
CA THR A 165 -20.33 12.97 11.95
C THR A 165 -19.44 13.50 10.80
N ARG A 166 -19.74 13.14 9.55
CA ARG A 166 -19.09 13.76 8.40
C ARG A 166 -19.60 15.20 8.27
N PRO A 167 -18.72 16.22 8.20
CA PRO A 167 -19.16 17.56 7.88
C PRO A 167 -19.82 17.50 6.49
N THR A 168 -21.06 17.95 6.41
CA THR A 168 -21.69 18.26 5.14
C THR A 168 -20.80 19.29 4.46
N SER A 169 -20.23 18.95 3.31
CA SER A 169 -19.60 19.93 2.44
C SER A 169 -20.63 21.02 2.15
N GLY A 170 -20.39 22.21 2.74
CA GLY A 170 -21.08 23.44 2.37
C GLY A 170 -20.49 24.04 1.10
#